data_AF-A0A2R6CA46-F1
#
_entry.id   AF-A0A2R6CA46-F1
#
_cell.length_a   1.000
_cell.length_b   1.000
_cell.length_c   1.000
_cell.angle_alpha   90.00
_cell.angle_beta   90.00
_cell.angle_gamma   90.00
#
_symmetry.space_group_name_H-M   'P 1'
#
loop_
_entity.id
_entity.type
_entity.pdbx_description
1 polymer ?
#
loop_
_entity_poly.entity_id
_entity_poly.type
_entity_poly.pdbx_seq_one_letter_code
_entity_poly.pdbx_strand_id
1 'polypeptide(L)'
;MSNEALTPINHYGEKLFVCKQCLNNEKKKYTQKQGEQSTLIRVRSWRSQTIREPDYDIVDNYFQIVREAREKNGATIPELALKIGIKESVLRRIERDGCSQI
;
A
#
# COMPACT_ATOMS: atom_id res chain seq x y z
N MET A 1 9.15 -35.30 -18.05
CA MET A 1 7.95 -34.88 -17.31
C MET A 1 7.72 -35.89 -16.21
N SER A 2 7.98 -35.54 -14.95
CA SER A 2 7.86 -36.46 -13.82
C SER A 2 6.38 -36.69 -13.50
N ASN A 3 5.88 -37.89 -13.84
CA ASN A 3 4.57 -38.39 -13.45
C ASN A 3 4.56 -38.72 -11.95
N GLU A 4 4.60 -37.70 -11.09
CA GLU A 4 4.40 -37.88 -9.66
C GLU A 4 2.90 -37.91 -9.35
N ALA A 5 2.47 -38.86 -8.52
CA ALA A 5 1.10 -38.96 -8.06
C ALA A 5 0.70 -37.69 -7.28
N LEU A 6 -0.38 -37.04 -7.71
CA LEU A 6 -0.92 -35.86 -7.05
C LEU A 6 -1.71 -36.25 -5.80
N THR A 7 -1.56 -35.49 -4.73
CA THR A 7 -2.26 -35.70 -3.45
C THR A 7 -3.50 -34.81 -3.37
N PRO A 8 -4.68 -35.35 -3.01
CA PRO A 8 -5.87 -34.55 -2.79
C PRO A 8 -5.77 -33.75 -1.47
N ILE A 9 -6.11 -32.47 -1.51
CA ILE A 9 -6.23 -31.57 -0.35
C ILE A 9 -7.59 -30.86 -0.38
N ASN A 10 -8.10 -30.45 0.79
CA ASN A 10 -9.27 -29.59 0.89
C ASN A 10 -8.82 -28.14 1.06
N HIS A 11 -9.21 -27.26 0.14
CA HIS A 11 -8.89 -25.83 0.18
C HIS A 11 -10.17 -25.04 -0.08
N TYR A 12 -10.61 -24.21 0.87
CA TYR A 12 -11.90 -23.50 0.86
C TYR A 12 -13.14 -24.39 0.58
N GLY A 13 -13.12 -25.63 1.05
CA GLY A 13 -14.23 -26.58 0.90
C GLY A 13 -14.22 -27.39 -0.40
N GLU A 14 -13.27 -27.15 -1.29
CA GLU A 14 -13.11 -27.91 -2.54
C GLU A 14 -11.89 -28.83 -2.50
N LYS A 15 -12.02 -29.99 -3.16
CA LYS A 15 -10.95 -31.00 -3.27
C LYS A 15 -10.05 -30.67 -4.46
N LEU A 16 -8.82 -30.27 -4.19
CA LEU A 16 -7.79 -29.99 -5.20
C LEU A 16 -6.69 -31.07 -5.18
N PHE A 17 -6.15 -31.42 -6.34
CA PHE A 17 -5.01 -32.34 -6.45
C PHE A 17 -3.71 -31.55 -6.61
N VAL A 18 -2.80 -31.70 -5.66
CA VAL A 18 -1.56 -30.91 -5.60
C VAL A 18 -0.32 -31.79 -5.62
N CYS A 19 0.78 -31.25 -6.13
CA CYS A 19 2.08 -31.89 -6.08
C CYS A 19 2.68 -31.83 -4.66
N LYS A 20 3.75 -32.61 -4.42
CA LYS A 20 4.45 -32.65 -3.13
C LYS A 20 4.95 -31.28 -2.67
N GLN A 21 5.38 -30.42 -3.60
CA GLN A 21 5.87 -29.07 -3.28
C GLN A 21 4.76 -28.20 -2.70
N CYS A 22 3.58 -28.19 -3.34
CA CYS A 22 2.41 -27.46 -2.87
C CYS A 22 1.89 -27.99 -1.53
N LEU A 23 1.90 -29.32 -1.34
CA LEU A 23 1.52 -29.93 -0.06
C LEU A 23 2.42 -29.47 1.11
N ASN A 24 3.74 -29.38 0.88
CA ASN A 24 4.67 -28.92 1.90
C ASN A 24 4.50 -27.44 2.25
N ASN A 25 4.16 -26.59 1.27
CA ASN A 25 3.88 -25.18 1.51
C ASN A 25 2.62 -24.98 2.37
N GLU A 26 1.57 -25.76 2.13
CA GLU A 26 0.36 -25.71 2.97
C GLU A 26 0.66 -26.15 4.42
N LYS A 27 1.46 -27.20 4.63
CA LYS A 27 1.86 -27.62 5.99
C LYS A 27 2.65 -26.54 6.74
N LYS A 28 3.57 -25.85 6.07
CA LYS A 28 4.38 -24.77 6.68
C LYS A 28 3.54 -23.59 7.16
N LYS A 29 2.45 -23.25 6.48
CA LYS A 29 1.53 -22.18 6.91
C LYS A 29 0.86 -22.49 8.26
N TYR A 30 0.60 -23.78 8.55
CA TYR A 30 -0.02 -24.21 9.81
C TYR A 30 0.99 -24.28 10.96
N THR A 31 2.22 -24.77 10.72
CA THR A 31 3.24 -24.89 11.79
C THR A 31 3.81 -23.55 12.25
N GLN A 32 3.80 -22.50 11.43
CA GLN A 32 4.26 -21.17 11.85
C GLN A 32 3.39 -20.51 12.93
N LYS A 33 2.16 -20.99 13.19
CA LYS A 33 1.30 -20.43 14.25
C LYS A 33 1.56 -20.97 15.65
N GLN A 34 2.42 -21.98 15.83
CA GLN A 34 2.54 -22.71 17.11
C GLN A 34 3.97 -22.87 17.65
N GLY A 35 4.91 -22.04 17.21
CA GLY A 35 6.31 -22.21 17.57
C GLY A 35 7.05 -20.90 17.81
N GLU A 36 6.60 -20.09 18.77
CA GLU A 36 7.52 -19.11 19.36
C GLU A 36 7.19 -18.97 20.85
N GLN A 37 7.82 -19.84 21.65
CA GLN A 37 7.96 -19.60 23.08
C GLN A 37 8.71 -18.29 23.23
N SER A 38 7.99 -17.23 23.57
CA SER A 38 8.55 -15.92 23.80
C SER A 38 9.48 -16.01 25.01
N THR A 39 10.78 -16.03 24.76
CA THR A 39 11.71 -15.52 25.77
C THR A 39 11.28 -14.08 26.02
N LEU A 40 10.92 -13.77 27.27
CA LEU A 40 10.52 -12.42 27.65
C LEU A 40 11.76 -11.52 27.53
N ILE A 41 12.00 -11.01 26.33
CA ILE A 41 12.96 -9.95 26.09
C ILE A 41 12.45 -8.76 26.88
N ARG A 42 13.17 -8.38 27.94
CA ARG A 42 12.88 -7.14 28.67
C ARG A 42 13.22 -5.97 27.75
N VAL A 43 12.24 -5.55 26.94
CA VAL A 43 12.34 -4.39 26.09
C VAL A 43 12.54 -3.19 27.02
N ARG A 44 13.72 -2.58 26.99
CA ARG A 44 13.89 -1.25 27.61
C ARG A 44 12.92 -0.32 26.89
N SER A 45 11.99 0.26 27.64
CA SER A 45 11.14 1.34 27.13
C SER A 45 12.06 2.50 26.76
N TRP A 46 12.41 2.57 25.49
CA TRP A 46 12.87 3.81 24.89
C TRP A 46 11.67 4.74 24.98
N ARG A 47 11.77 5.81 25.78
CA ARG A 47 10.79 6.90 25.70
C ARG A 47 10.82 7.36 24.25
N SER A 48 9.77 7.05 23.50
CA SER A 48 9.62 7.61 22.16
C SER A 48 9.66 9.12 22.36
N GLN A 49 10.63 9.76 21.73
CA GLN A 49 10.65 11.20 21.60
C GLN A 49 9.29 11.54 21.00
N THR A 50 8.45 12.26 21.75
CA THR A 50 7.12 12.64 21.27
C THR A 50 7.35 13.43 20.00
N ILE A 51 7.09 12.80 18.86
CA ILE A 51 7.13 13.46 17.56
C ILE A 51 6.05 14.52 17.67
N ARG A 52 6.45 15.78 17.77
CA ARG A 52 5.50 16.88 17.69
C ARG A 52 5.00 16.86 16.25
N GLU A 53 3.74 16.49 16.07
CA GLU A 53 3.08 16.68 14.78
C GLU A 53 3.16 18.18 14.45
N PRO A 54 3.60 18.54 13.23
CA PRO A 54 3.61 19.93 12.82
C PRO A 54 2.17 20.44 12.74
N ASP A 55 1.96 21.70 13.13
CA ASP A 55 0.68 22.38 12.94
C ASP A 55 0.46 22.61 11.44
N TYR A 56 -0.64 22.09 10.92
CA TYR A 56 -1.03 22.24 9.51
C TYR A 56 -2.16 23.26 9.39
N ASP A 57 -1.99 24.21 8.47
CA ASP A 57 -3.05 25.13 8.07
C ASP A 57 -3.82 24.59 6.87
N ILE A 58 -5.15 24.70 6.91
CA ILE A 58 -6.02 24.37 5.77
C ILE A 58 -6.08 25.58 4.83
N VAL A 59 -5.71 25.37 3.57
CA VAL A 59 -5.74 26.41 2.54
C VAL A 59 -6.88 26.14 1.57
N ASP A 60 -7.97 26.91 1.70
CA ASP A 60 -9.20 26.69 0.92
C ASP A 60 -8.99 26.91 -0.59
N ASN A 61 -8.14 27.86 -0.97
CA ASN A 61 -7.90 28.24 -2.37
C ASN A 61 -6.69 27.53 -3.01
N TYR A 62 -6.30 26.36 -2.51
CA TYR A 62 -5.13 25.63 -3.00
C TYR A 62 -5.20 25.32 -4.51
N PHE A 63 -6.40 25.10 -5.05
CA PHE A 63 -6.62 24.86 -6.47
C PHE A 63 -6.18 26.04 -7.36
N GLN A 64 -6.39 27.28 -6.88
CA GLN A 64 -5.93 28.49 -7.58
C GLN A 64 -4.40 28.58 -7.51
N ILE A 65 -3.83 28.32 -6.32
CA ILE A 65 -2.38 28.38 -6.11
C ILE A 65 -1.64 27.42 -7.04
N VAL A 66 -2.13 26.17 -7.14
CA VAL A 66 -1.54 25.17 -8.04
C VAL A 66 -1.64 25.60 -9.50
N ARG A 67 -2.81 26.11 -9.92
CA ARG A 67 -3.03 26.58 -11.29
C ARG A 67 -2.12 27.75 -11.65
N GLU A 68 -2.08 28.78 -10.81
CA GLU A 68 -1.23 29.96 -11.02
C GLU A 68 0.25 29.58 -11.06
N ALA A 69 0.70 28.71 -10.17
CA ALA A 69 2.08 28.25 -10.15
C ALA A 69 2.43 27.48 -11.43
N ARG A 70 1.51 26.66 -11.96
CA ARG A 70 1.70 25.96 -13.22
C ARG A 70 1.80 26.95 -14.39
N GLU A 71 0.88 27.91 -14.46
CA GLU A 71 0.83 28.94 -15.52
C GLU A 71 2.06 29.85 -15.48
N LYS A 72 2.51 30.28 -14.30
CA LYS A 72 3.75 31.06 -14.13
C LYS A 72 5.00 30.30 -14.59
N ASN A 73 5.01 28.98 -14.45
CA ASN A 73 6.08 28.13 -14.93
C ASN A 73 5.94 27.73 -16.41
N GLY A 74 4.88 28.18 -17.11
CA GLY A 74 4.65 27.88 -18.52
C GLY A 74 4.36 26.41 -18.81
N ALA A 75 4.04 25.61 -17.80
CA ALA A 75 3.83 24.16 -17.96
C ALA A 75 2.39 23.85 -18.36
N THR A 76 2.23 22.86 -19.25
CA THR A 76 0.91 22.30 -19.53
C THR A 76 0.48 21.33 -18.41
N ILE A 77 -0.82 21.08 -18.29
CA ILE A 77 -1.36 20.09 -17.35
C ILE A 77 -0.70 18.71 -17.52
N PRO A 78 -0.57 18.12 -18.73
CA PRO A 78 0.07 16.81 -18.87
C PRO A 78 1.56 16.83 -18.48
N GLU A 79 2.29 17.90 -18.77
CA GLU A 79 3.70 18.03 -18.37
C GLU A 79 3.87 18.08 -16.85
N LEU A 80 3.05 18.88 -16.15
CA LEU A 80 3.11 18.96 -14.70
C LEU A 80 2.71 17.62 -14.07
N ALA A 81 1.66 16.98 -14.58
CA ALA A 81 1.20 15.67 -14.10
C ALA A 81 2.29 14.59 -14.22
N LEU A 82 3.00 14.57 -15.35
CA LEU A 82 4.12 13.67 -15.58
C LEU A 82 5.29 13.97 -14.63
N LYS A 83 5.62 15.24 -14.41
CA LYS A 83 6.72 15.66 -13.52
C LYS A 83 6.49 15.29 -12.06
N ILE A 84 5.26 15.39 -11.57
CA ILE A 84 4.89 15.07 -10.18
C ILE A 84 4.45 13.61 -9.99
N GLY A 85 4.33 12.84 -11.07
CA GLY A 85 3.97 11.42 -11.03
C GLY A 85 2.49 11.16 -10.70
N ILE A 86 1.57 12.06 -11.07
CA ILE A 86 0.13 11.85 -10.92
C ILE A 86 -0.56 11.74 -12.28
N LYS A 87 -1.74 11.11 -12.29
CA LYS A 87 -2.57 11.05 -13.50
C LYS A 87 -3.06 12.45 -13.87
N GLU A 88 -3.09 12.75 -15.17
CA GLU A 88 -3.59 14.03 -15.69
C GLU A 88 -5.02 14.33 -15.19
N SER A 89 -5.90 13.33 -15.15
CA SER A 89 -7.27 13.46 -14.63
C SER A 89 -7.33 13.91 -13.17
N VAL A 90 -6.33 13.52 -12.35
CA VAL A 90 -6.23 13.93 -10.94
C VAL A 90 -5.82 15.39 -10.87
N LEU A 91 -4.82 15.80 -11.66
CA LEU A 91 -4.40 17.21 -11.71
C LEU A 91 -5.53 18.12 -12.22
N ARG A 92 -6.28 17.69 -13.23
CA ARG A 92 -7.48 18.41 -13.72
C ARG A 92 -8.54 18.57 -12.65
N ARG A 93 -8.73 17.57 -11.78
CA ARG A 93 -9.68 17.64 -10.67
C ARG A 93 -9.18 18.59 -9.58
N ILE A 94 -7.88 18.55 -9.28
CA ILE A 94 -7.23 19.47 -8.32
C ILE A 94 -7.43 20.93 -8.75
N GLU A 95 -7.17 21.27 -10.01
CA GLU A 95 -7.28 22.66 -10.51
C GLU A 95 -8.74 23.14 -10.69
N ARG A 96 -9.74 22.25 -10.68
CA ARG A 96 -11.14 22.60 -10.99
C ARG A 96 -11.96 23.01 -9.76
N ASP A 97 -12.11 22.15 -8.76
CA ASP A 97 -13.16 22.32 -7.73
C ASP A 97 -12.66 22.16 -6.28
N GLY A 98 -11.36 21.97 -6.09
CA GLY A 98 -10.88 21.37 -4.85
C GLY A 98 -11.49 19.96 -4.64
N CYS A 99 -11.05 19.21 -3.66
CA CYS A 99 -11.50 17.83 -3.41
C CYS A 99 -12.91 17.78 -2.76
N SER A 100 -13.83 18.66 -3.16
CA SER A 100 -15.10 18.93 -2.48
C SER A 100 -16.23 17.95 -2.84
N GLN A 101 -15.95 16.92 -3.64
CA GLN A 101 -16.91 15.90 -4.07
C GLN A 101 -16.28 14.51 -4.02
N ILE A 102 -16.28 13.91 -2.82
CA ILE A 102 -16.19 12.47 -2.59
C ILE A 102 -17.19 12.11 -1.50
#